data_AF-A0A2G1LQ36-F1
#
_entry.id   AF-A0A2G1LQ36-F1
#
_cell.length_a   1.000
_cell.length_b   1.000
_cell.length_c   1.000
_cell.angle_alpha   90.00
_cell.angle_beta   90.00
_cell.angle_gamma   90.00
#
_symmetry.space_group_name_H-M   'P 1'
#
loop_
_entity.id
_entity.type
_entity.pdbx_description
1 polymer ?
#
loop_
_entity_poly.entity_id
_entity_poly.type
_entity_poly.pdbx_seq_one_letter_code
_entity_poly.pdbx_strand_id
1 'polypeptide(L)'
;MRLAFLSLFLLAPPVAVQAQTPVAPVAAEQPVDPALLAKAQPIAALILPDGTMEKMMGPMMQKMMGPMMDSMTKMPIREFLKVGGIDPERAEGLGEGTMEEMMAILDPNFRKRMDVIVNTMMPAMGRFMGRYEPDMRAGMAEAFAYRYNATELDQIAAFLKTPTGAKFGEGFMQLATDPHYIGRMQKIMPDMMKAMPEIMQSSQAELAKLPKPRTYKDLTKAERDRLTALLGADTQKAN
;
A
#
# COMPACT_ATOMS: atom_id res chain seq x y z
N MET A 1 2.49 -72.90 -4.97
CA MET A 1 3.59 -72.75 -3.97
C MET A 1 4.17 -71.36 -4.16
N ARG A 2 3.84 -70.38 -3.31
CA ARG A 2 4.51 -70.06 -2.02
C ARG A 2 6.01 -69.84 -2.18
N LEU A 3 6.45 -68.60 -1.92
CA LEU A 3 7.68 -68.12 -1.27
C LEU A 3 7.84 -66.65 -1.68
N ALA A 4 7.27 -65.65 -1.00
CA ALA A 4 7.68 -65.13 0.31
C ALA A 4 9.20 -64.92 0.41
N PHE A 5 9.66 -63.70 0.11
CA PHE A 5 10.89 -63.15 0.67
C PHE A 5 10.62 -61.75 1.22
N LEU A 6 10.65 -61.71 2.56
CA LEU A 6 10.71 -60.54 3.43
C LEU A 6 12.18 -60.09 3.48
N SER A 7 12.48 -58.78 3.36
CA SER A 7 13.68 -58.09 3.90
C SER A 7 13.55 -56.59 3.56
N LEU A 8 12.95 -55.76 4.42
CA LEU A 8 13.52 -55.02 5.56
C LEU A 8 14.46 -53.83 5.19
N PHE A 9 13.84 -52.64 5.20
CA PHE A 9 14.31 -51.33 5.69
C PHE A 9 15.74 -50.83 5.39
N LEU A 10 15.79 -49.71 4.66
CA LEU A 10 16.58 -48.53 5.02
C LEU A 10 15.69 -47.29 4.80
N LEU A 11 14.99 -46.87 5.86
CA LEU A 11 14.30 -45.58 5.92
C LEU A 11 15.34 -44.48 6.10
N ALA A 12 15.63 -43.74 5.03
CA ALA A 12 16.19 -42.40 5.17
C ALA A 12 15.04 -41.47 5.63
N PRO A 13 15.21 -40.65 6.68
CA PRO A 13 14.21 -39.65 7.01
C PRO A 13 14.14 -38.64 5.85
N PRO A 14 12.95 -38.22 5.40
CA PRO A 14 12.84 -37.12 4.47
C PRO A 14 13.37 -35.86 5.16
N VAL A 15 14.33 -35.20 4.50
CA VAL A 15 14.78 -33.86 4.85
C VAL A 15 13.55 -32.98 4.88
N ALA A 16 13.20 -32.46 6.06
CA ALA A 16 12.15 -31.48 6.22
C ALA A 16 12.54 -30.25 5.42
N VAL A 17 11.96 -30.09 4.24
CA VAL A 17 11.90 -28.81 3.53
C VAL A 17 11.22 -27.87 4.52
N GLN A 18 11.95 -26.90 5.05
CA GLN A 18 11.37 -25.81 5.82
C GLN A 18 10.32 -25.15 4.93
N ALA A 19 9.06 -25.46 5.21
CA ALA A 19 7.94 -24.74 4.66
C ALA A 19 8.17 -23.27 4.99
N GLN A 20 8.37 -22.47 3.95
CA GLN A 20 8.09 -21.04 4.02
C GLN A 20 6.74 -20.94 4.72
N THR A 21 6.69 -20.32 5.89
CA THR A 21 5.43 -20.04 6.58
C THR A 21 4.52 -19.40 5.54
N PRO A 22 3.44 -20.09 5.09
CA PRO A 22 2.48 -19.48 4.20
C PRO A 22 2.00 -18.23 4.93
N VAL A 23 2.00 -17.10 4.23
CA VAL A 23 1.25 -15.92 4.67
C VAL A 23 -0.10 -16.46 5.13
N ALA A 24 -0.45 -16.25 6.40
CA ALA A 24 -1.69 -16.78 6.97
C ALA A 24 -2.81 -16.48 5.96
N PRO A 25 -3.58 -17.50 5.52
CA PRO A 25 -4.66 -17.24 4.58
C PRO A 25 -5.54 -16.18 5.24
N VAL A 26 -5.73 -15.06 4.53
CA VAL A 26 -6.78 -14.09 4.84
C VAL A 26 -8.03 -14.94 5.09
N ALA A 27 -8.63 -14.81 6.28
CA ALA A 27 -9.70 -15.69 6.75
C ALA A 27 -10.62 -16.04 5.58
N ALA A 28 -10.75 -17.34 5.27
CA ALA A 28 -11.48 -17.81 4.10
C ALA A 28 -12.84 -17.10 4.04
N GLU A 29 -12.99 -16.21 3.06
CA GLU A 29 -14.22 -15.46 2.85
C GLU A 29 -15.35 -16.49 2.68
N GLN A 30 -16.41 -16.39 3.50
CA GLN A 30 -17.54 -17.32 3.44
C GLN A 30 -18.06 -17.36 2.00
N PRO A 31 -18.35 -18.50 1.37
CA PRO A 31 -18.78 -18.51 -0.03
C PRO A 31 -19.95 -17.55 -0.27
N VAL A 32 -19.79 -16.61 -1.20
CA VAL A 32 -20.83 -15.64 -1.58
C VAL A 32 -22.04 -16.38 -2.14
N ASP A 33 -23.26 -15.97 -1.75
CA ASP A 33 -24.48 -16.49 -2.37
C ASP A 33 -24.48 -16.17 -3.89
N PRO A 34 -24.49 -17.19 -4.77
CA PRO A 34 -24.47 -16.98 -6.22
C PRO A 34 -25.63 -16.13 -6.74
N ALA A 35 -26.80 -16.18 -6.10
CA ALA A 35 -27.97 -15.40 -6.51
C ALA A 35 -27.80 -13.91 -6.19
N LEU A 36 -27.19 -13.59 -5.04
CA LEU A 36 -26.86 -12.21 -4.68
C LEU A 36 -25.71 -11.69 -5.55
N LEU A 37 -24.71 -12.52 -5.82
CA LEU A 37 -23.60 -12.15 -6.71
C LEU A 37 -24.09 -11.78 -8.11
N ALA A 38 -24.99 -12.57 -8.69
CA ALA A 38 -25.57 -12.27 -10.00
C ALA A 38 -26.31 -10.92 -10.05
N LYS A 39 -26.97 -10.53 -8.94
CA LYS A 39 -27.62 -9.20 -8.81
C LYS A 39 -26.61 -8.07 -8.61
N ALA A 40 -25.49 -8.34 -7.93
CA ALA A 40 -24.46 -7.35 -7.63
C ALA A 40 -23.51 -7.04 -8.80
N GLN A 41 -23.26 -8.00 -9.69
CA GLN A 41 -22.41 -7.82 -10.88
C GLN A 41 -22.78 -6.59 -11.75
N PRO A 42 -24.04 -6.36 -12.15
CA PRO A 42 -24.39 -5.18 -12.94
C PRO A 42 -24.25 -3.87 -12.17
N ILE A 43 -24.41 -3.87 -10.85
CA ILE A 43 -24.16 -2.70 -10.00
C ILE A 43 -22.68 -2.34 -10.03
N ALA A 44 -21.81 -3.35 -9.83
CA ALA A 44 -20.37 -3.18 -9.87
C ALA A 44 -19.88 -2.69 -11.25
N ALA A 45 -20.45 -3.19 -12.34
CA ALA A 45 -20.12 -2.74 -13.70
C ALA A 45 -20.49 -1.27 -13.97
N LEU A 46 -21.54 -0.75 -13.35
CA LEU A 46 -21.94 0.66 -13.47
C LEU A 46 -21.05 1.60 -12.64
N ILE A 47 -20.58 1.14 -11.49
CA ILE A 47 -19.67 1.91 -10.62
C ILE A 47 -18.24 1.87 -11.14
N LEU A 48 -17.82 0.73 -11.71
CA LEU A 48 -16.52 0.54 -12.33
C LEU A 48 -16.64 0.08 -13.79
N PRO A 49 -16.98 1.00 -14.71
CA PRO A 49 -17.01 0.72 -16.15
C PRO A 49 -15.63 0.38 -16.69
N ASP A 50 -15.61 -0.25 -17.87
CA ASP A 50 -14.37 -0.63 -18.54
C ASP A 50 -13.41 0.55 -18.78
N GLY A 51 -12.17 0.37 -18.34
CA GLY A 51 -11.07 1.30 -18.51
C GLY A 51 -11.11 2.51 -17.57
N THR A 52 -11.98 2.50 -16.57
CA THR A 52 -12.07 3.57 -15.55
C THR A 52 -10.76 3.70 -14.77
N MET A 53 -10.12 2.59 -14.38
CA MET A 53 -8.87 2.61 -13.62
C MET A 53 -7.73 3.22 -14.44
N GLU A 54 -7.62 2.85 -15.72
CA GLU A 54 -6.62 3.43 -16.62
C GLU A 54 -6.83 4.93 -16.81
N LYS A 55 -8.07 5.34 -17.11
CA LYS A 55 -8.44 6.76 -17.36
C LYS A 55 -8.27 7.63 -16.12
N MET A 56 -8.50 7.09 -14.93
CA MET A 56 -8.42 7.84 -13.68
C MET A 56 -6.98 7.95 -13.17
N MET A 57 -6.26 6.83 -13.08
CA MET A 57 -4.98 6.78 -12.36
C MET A 57 -3.84 7.50 -13.09
N GLY A 58 -3.76 7.38 -14.43
CA GLY A 58 -2.67 8.00 -15.20
C GLY A 58 -2.63 9.52 -15.04
N PRO A 59 -3.70 10.24 -15.42
CA PRO A 59 -3.77 11.70 -15.29
C PRO A 59 -3.70 12.19 -13.84
N MET A 60 -4.31 11.46 -12.90
CA MET A 60 -4.25 11.78 -11.47
C MET A 60 -2.80 11.81 -10.98
N MET A 61 -2.06 10.72 -11.21
CA MET A 61 -0.68 10.60 -10.75
C MET A 61 0.24 11.62 -11.43
N GLN A 62 0.03 11.89 -12.72
CA GLN A 62 0.77 12.93 -13.43
C GLN A 62 0.54 14.32 -12.81
N LYS A 63 -0.73 14.66 -12.51
CA LYS A 63 -1.10 15.96 -11.92
C LYS A 63 -0.57 16.14 -10.50
N MET A 64 -0.38 15.06 -9.76
CA MET A 64 0.14 15.10 -8.39
C MET A 64 1.68 15.06 -8.34
N MET A 65 2.30 14.21 -9.16
CA MET A 65 3.75 13.96 -9.11
C MET A 65 4.56 15.04 -9.83
N GLY A 66 4.03 15.68 -10.88
CA GLY A 66 4.70 16.78 -11.58
C GLY A 66 5.08 17.92 -10.63
N PRO A 67 4.11 18.56 -9.94
CA PRO A 67 4.39 19.63 -8.98
C PRO A 67 5.28 19.19 -7.81
N MET A 68 5.16 17.94 -7.36
CA MET A 68 6.01 17.39 -6.29
C MET A 68 7.47 17.29 -6.74
N MET A 69 7.72 16.75 -7.93
CA MET A 69 9.07 16.70 -8.49
C MET A 69 9.66 18.09 -8.69
N ASP A 70 8.86 19.04 -9.21
CA ASP A 70 9.29 20.43 -9.39
C ASP A 70 9.69 21.09 -8.08
N SER A 71 8.89 20.87 -7.03
CA SER A 71 9.19 21.37 -5.69
C SER A 71 10.49 20.77 -5.15
N MET A 72 10.68 19.46 -5.33
CA MET A 72 11.86 18.75 -4.85
C MET A 72 13.14 19.19 -5.57
N THR A 73 13.12 19.39 -6.89
CA THR A 73 14.33 19.77 -7.64
C THR A 73 14.75 21.21 -7.38
N LYS A 74 13.80 22.09 -7.03
CA LYS A 74 14.04 23.50 -6.70
C LYS A 74 14.41 23.73 -5.24
N MET A 75 14.27 22.72 -4.38
CA MET A 75 14.72 22.79 -3.00
C MET A 75 16.26 22.83 -2.96
N PRO A 76 16.87 23.71 -2.14
CA PRO A 76 18.30 23.69 -1.91
C PRO A 76 18.76 22.33 -1.38
N ILE A 77 19.90 21.82 -1.86
CA ILE A 77 20.38 20.48 -1.48
C ILE A 77 20.60 20.38 0.04
N ARG A 78 21.11 21.45 0.67
CA ARG A 78 21.27 21.54 2.12
C ARG A 78 19.95 21.41 2.89
N GLU A 79 18.85 21.93 2.36
CA GLU A 79 17.53 21.83 2.98
C GLU A 79 16.93 20.43 2.79
N PHE A 80 17.10 19.86 1.59
CA PHE A 80 16.70 18.49 1.30
C PHE A 80 17.38 17.49 2.26
N LEU A 81 18.69 17.62 2.52
CA LEU A 81 19.41 16.76 3.45
C LEU A 81 18.93 16.90 4.90
N LYS A 82 18.61 18.12 5.34
CA LYS A 82 18.03 18.39 6.67
C LYS A 82 16.67 17.73 6.84
N VAL A 83 15.82 17.78 5.81
CA VAL A 83 14.49 17.13 5.81
C VAL A 83 14.61 15.61 5.73
N GLY A 84 15.59 15.08 4.98
CA GLY A 84 15.83 13.65 4.81
C GLY A 84 16.53 12.95 5.99
N GLY A 85 16.85 13.67 7.07
CA GLY A 85 17.51 13.10 8.25
C GLY A 85 18.98 12.71 8.03
N ILE A 86 19.62 13.25 7.00
CA ILE A 86 21.05 13.03 6.74
C ILE A 86 21.86 14.07 7.54
N ASP A 87 22.93 13.58 8.17
CA ASP A 87 23.87 14.26 9.06
C ASP A 87 23.94 15.81 8.89
N PRO A 88 23.44 16.59 9.87
CA PRO A 88 23.38 18.04 9.82
C PRO A 88 24.73 18.71 9.55
N GLU A 89 25.82 18.14 10.06
CA GLU A 89 27.18 18.69 9.90
C GLU A 89 27.64 18.66 8.44
N ARG A 90 27.22 17.64 7.67
CA ARG A 90 27.47 17.59 6.22
C ARG A 90 26.65 18.60 5.44
N ALA A 91 25.45 18.94 5.92
CA ALA A 91 24.57 19.89 5.25
C ALA A 91 25.05 21.35 5.44
N GLU A 92 25.70 21.66 6.57
CA GLU A 92 26.20 23.01 6.88
C GLU A 92 27.36 23.47 5.99
N GLY A 93 28.16 22.54 5.46
CA GLY A 93 29.26 22.83 4.54
C GLY A 93 28.84 23.02 3.06
N LEU A 94 27.55 22.85 2.74
CA LEU A 94 27.05 22.93 1.37
C LEU A 94 26.56 24.34 1.01
N GLY A 95 26.81 24.73 -0.24
CA GLY A 95 26.30 25.97 -0.82
C GLY A 95 24.78 25.98 -1.01
N GLU A 96 24.26 27.09 -1.53
CA GLU A 96 22.81 27.30 -1.72
C GLU A 96 22.23 26.64 -2.97
N GLY A 97 23.07 25.95 -3.74
CA GLY A 97 22.70 25.33 -5.00
C GLY A 97 21.57 24.31 -4.86
N THR A 98 20.70 24.32 -5.85
CA THR A 98 19.57 23.40 -5.97
C THR A 98 19.98 22.12 -6.72
N MET A 99 19.17 21.07 -6.56
CA MET A 99 19.35 19.84 -7.35
C MET A 99 19.23 20.13 -8.85
N GLU A 100 18.33 21.03 -9.25
CA GLU A 100 18.14 21.45 -10.63
C GLU A 100 19.39 22.10 -11.23
N GLU A 101 20.03 23.04 -10.53
CA GLU A 101 21.26 23.71 -11.00
C GLU A 101 22.43 22.73 -11.11
N MET A 102 22.61 21.86 -10.12
CA MET A 102 23.64 20.82 -10.17
C MET A 102 23.40 19.86 -11.34
N MET A 103 22.16 19.40 -11.53
CA MET A 103 21.83 18.48 -12.61
C MET A 103 21.88 19.16 -13.98
N ALA A 104 21.61 20.46 -14.11
CA ALA A 104 21.78 21.18 -15.37
C ALA A 104 23.25 21.21 -15.84
N ILE A 105 24.21 21.19 -14.89
CA ILE A 105 25.65 21.08 -15.19
C ILE A 105 26.02 19.64 -15.60
N LEU A 106 25.53 18.64 -14.86
CA LEU A 106 25.89 17.23 -15.07
C LEU A 106 25.16 16.59 -16.25
N ASP A 107 23.90 16.96 -16.47
CA ASP A 107 23.03 16.50 -17.55
C ASP A 107 22.15 17.66 -18.05
N PRO A 108 22.59 18.40 -19.08
CA PRO A 108 21.82 19.50 -19.67
C PRO A 108 20.42 19.10 -20.16
N ASN A 109 20.14 17.79 -20.30
CA ASN A 109 18.82 17.27 -20.66
C ASN A 109 18.06 16.65 -19.48
N PHE A 110 18.52 16.82 -18.24
CA PHE A 110 17.92 16.24 -17.03
C PHE A 110 16.41 16.45 -16.97
N ARG A 111 15.96 17.69 -17.23
CA ARG A 111 14.53 18.03 -17.24
C ARG A 111 13.76 17.24 -18.29
N LYS A 112 14.27 17.17 -19.52
CA LYS A 112 13.66 16.40 -20.61
C LYS A 112 13.62 14.90 -20.28
N ARG A 113 14.67 14.34 -19.67
CA ARG A 113 14.68 12.94 -19.23
C ARG A 113 13.62 12.70 -18.17
N MET A 114 13.50 13.60 -17.19
CA MET A 114 12.49 13.50 -16.14
C MET A 114 11.08 13.55 -16.73
N ASP A 115 10.81 14.50 -17.62
CA ASP A 115 9.51 14.62 -18.30
C ASP A 115 9.20 13.34 -19.10
N VAL A 116 10.18 12.76 -19.81
CA VAL A 116 10.01 11.49 -20.52
C VAL A 116 9.66 10.36 -19.55
N ILE A 117 10.37 10.23 -18.43
CA ILE A 117 10.10 9.20 -17.42
C ILE A 117 8.68 9.35 -16.88
N VAL A 118 8.29 10.56 -16.46
CA VAL A 118 6.95 10.81 -15.90
C VAL A 118 5.86 10.53 -16.95
N ASN A 119 6.02 11.04 -18.17
CA ASN A 119 5.01 10.93 -19.22
C ASN A 119 4.91 9.50 -19.81
N THR A 120 5.90 8.63 -19.59
CA THR A 120 5.86 7.23 -20.05
C THR A 120 5.47 6.27 -18.94
N MET A 121 5.99 6.46 -17.73
CA MET A 121 5.76 5.60 -16.57
C MET A 121 4.31 5.70 -16.08
N MET A 122 3.75 6.91 -15.97
CA MET A 122 2.40 7.09 -15.41
C MET A 122 1.30 6.45 -16.28
N PRO A 123 1.27 6.64 -17.62
CA PRO A 123 0.33 5.90 -18.46
C PRO A 123 0.57 4.39 -18.46
N ALA A 124 1.81 3.93 -18.33
CA ALA A 124 2.11 2.51 -18.22
C ALA A 124 1.55 1.90 -16.93
N MET A 125 1.62 2.62 -15.81
CA MET A 125 0.97 2.22 -14.56
C MET A 125 -0.56 2.19 -14.68
N GLY A 126 -1.16 3.17 -15.37
CA GLY A 126 -2.59 3.17 -15.67
C GLY A 126 -3.02 1.93 -16.44
N ARG A 127 -2.32 1.59 -17.53
CA ARG A 127 -2.55 0.35 -18.30
C ARG A 127 -2.36 -0.90 -17.45
N PHE A 128 -1.30 -0.93 -16.63
CA PHE A 128 -1.02 -2.05 -15.74
C PHE A 128 -2.19 -2.31 -14.80
N MET A 129 -2.73 -1.27 -14.16
CA MET A 129 -3.89 -1.34 -13.27
C MET A 129 -5.17 -1.70 -14.01
N GLY A 130 -5.36 -1.17 -15.23
CA GLY A 130 -6.49 -1.53 -16.10
C GLY A 130 -6.61 -3.04 -16.36
N ARG A 131 -5.49 -3.78 -16.35
CA ARG A 131 -5.51 -5.26 -16.48
C ARG A 131 -6.17 -5.97 -15.30
N TYR A 132 -6.14 -5.37 -14.11
CA TYR A 132 -6.73 -5.91 -12.88
C TYR A 132 -8.13 -5.33 -12.61
N GLU A 133 -8.59 -4.39 -13.43
CA GLU A 133 -9.93 -3.82 -13.29
C GLU A 133 -11.04 -4.88 -13.28
N PRO A 134 -11.01 -5.96 -14.09
CA PRO A 134 -12.00 -7.03 -14.01
C PRO A 134 -12.05 -7.70 -12.63
N ASP A 135 -10.89 -7.96 -12.02
CA ASP A 135 -10.79 -8.57 -10.69
C ASP A 135 -11.30 -7.61 -9.61
N MET A 136 -10.96 -6.32 -9.72
CA MET A 136 -11.48 -5.28 -8.82
C MET A 136 -13.00 -5.17 -8.91
N ARG A 137 -13.56 -5.27 -10.13
CA ARG A 137 -15.01 -5.27 -10.36
C ARG A 137 -15.68 -6.51 -9.78
N ALA A 138 -15.05 -7.68 -9.91
CA ALA A 138 -15.52 -8.92 -9.30
C ALA A 138 -15.55 -8.81 -7.77
N GLY A 139 -14.44 -8.37 -7.15
CA GLY A 139 -14.37 -8.15 -5.70
C GLY A 139 -15.38 -7.10 -5.21
N MET A 140 -15.66 -6.07 -6.00
CA MET A 140 -16.73 -5.12 -5.69
C MET A 140 -18.12 -5.79 -5.75
N ALA A 141 -18.39 -6.62 -6.75
CA ALA A 141 -19.66 -7.35 -6.83
C ALA A 141 -19.86 -8.30 -5.63
N GLU A 142 -18.81 -9.00 -5.21
CA GLU A 142 -18.81 -9.84 -4.01
C GLU A 142 -19.07 -8.99 -2.76
N ALA A 143 -18.38 -7.85 -2.64
CA ALA A 143 -18.59 -6.89 -1.56
C ALA A 143 -20.04 -6.38 -1.45
N PHE A 144 -20.72 -6.15 -2.58
CA PHE A 144 -22.14 -5.80 -2.60
C PHE A 144 -23.02 -6.99 -2.20
N ALA A 145 -22.74 -8.19 -2.72
CA ALA A 145 -23.49 -9.39 -2.42
C ALA A 145 -23.45 -9.80 -0.94
N TYR A 146 -22.34 -9.53 -0.24
CA TYR A 146 -22.27 -9.74 1.22
C TYR A 146 -23.02 -8.71 2.04
N ARG A 147 -23.11 -7.47 1.56
CA ARG A 147 -23.61 -6.33 2.35
C ARG A 147 -25.11 -6.13 2.24
N TYR A 148 -25.69 -6.56 1.13
CA TYR A 148 -27.07 -6.26 0.79
C TYR A 148 -27.87 -7.52 0.49
N ASN A 149 -29.14 -7.51 0.88
CA ASN A 149 -30.06 -8.57 0.50
C ASN A 149 -30.58 -8.39 -0.94
N ALA A 150 -31.31 -9.39 -1.44
CA ALA A 150 -31.81 -9.40 -2.82
C ALA A 150 -32.67 -8.17 -3.17
N THR A 151 -33.56 -7.74 -2.26
CA THR A 151 -34.45 -6.60 -2.48
C THR A 151 -33.66 -5.29 -2.56
N GLU A 152 -32.69 -5.10 -1.67
CA GLU A 152 -31.82 -3.92 -1.67
C GLU A 152 -30.98 -3.85 -2.94
N LEU A 153 -30.41 -4.98 -3.39
CA LEU A 153 -29.67 -5.04 -4.65
C LEU A 153 -30.57 -4.68 -5.85
N ASP A 154 -31.82 -5.16 -5.88
CA ASP A 154 -32.77 -4.83 -6.94
C ASP A 154 -33.12 -3.33 -6.92
N GLN A 155 -33.27 -2.72 -5.74
CA GLN A 155 -33.53 -1.29 -5.60
C GLN A 155 -32.33 -0.44 -6.04
N ILE A 156 -31.12 -0.81 -5.64
CA ILE A 156 -29.88 -0.14 -6.08
C ILE A 156 -29.75 -0.23 -7.60
N ALA A 157 -29.95 -1.44 -8.17
CA ALA A 157 -29.91 -1.63 -9.61
C ALA A 157 -30.98 -0.81 -10.35
N ALA A 158 -32.20 -0.72 -9.80
CA ALA A 158 -33.26 0.11 -10.37
C ALA A 158 -32.91 1.60 -10.36
N PHE A 159 -32.32 2.10 -9.26
CA PHE A 159 -31.83 3.48 -9.19
C PHE A 159 -30.73 3.75 -10.22
N LEU A 160 -29.70 2.89 -10.28
CA LEU A 160 -28.56 3.08 -11.18
C LEU A 160 -28.96 2.98 -12.67
N LYS A 161 -30.09 2.35 -13.00
CA LYS A 161 -30.66 2.35 -14.37
C LYS A 161 -31.30 3.68 -14.77
N THR A 162 -31.60 4.57 -13.82
CA THR A 162 -32.09 5.92 -14.15
C THR A 162 -30.95 6.77 -14.74
N PRO A 163 -31.24 7.80 -15.55
CA PRO A 163 -30.19 8.69 -16.08
C PRO A 163 -29.33 9.34 -14.99
N THR A 164 -29.95 9.74 -13.88
CA THR A 164 -29.24 10.30 -12.71
C THR A 164 -28.41 9.24 -11.99
N GLY A 165 -28.95 8.05 -11.81
CA GLY A 165 -28.25 6.95 -11.15
C GLY A 165 -27.04 6.45 -11.95
N ALA A 166 -27.15 6.37 -13.28
CA ALA A 166 -26.03 6.02 -14.14
C ALA A 166 -24.88 7.03 -13.99
N LYS A 167 -25.21 8.34 -14.09
CA LYS A 167 -24.24 9.42 -13.87
C LYS A 167 -23.63 9.38 -12.46
N PHE A 168 -24.44 9.07 -11.45
CA PHE A 168 -23.97 8.91 -10.08
C PHE A 168 -22.98 7.75 -9.95
N GLY A 169 -23.30 6.57 -10.49
CA GLY A 169 -22.45 5.38 -10.44
C GLY A 169 -21.10 5.59 -11.15
N GLU A 170 -21.14 6.02 -12.41
CA GLU A 170 -19.93 6.27 -13.22
C GLU A 170 -19.01 7.34 -12.61
N GLY A 171 -19.63 8.36 -12.00
CA GLY A 171 -18.92 9.47 -11.35
C GLY A 171 -18.45 9.16 -9.94
N PHE A 172 -18.94 8.07 -9.30
CA PHE A 172 -18.73 7.84 -7.87
C PHE A 172 -17.24 7.70 -7.52
N MET A 173 -16.49 6.89 -8.28
CA MET A 173 -15.06 6.72 -8.07
C MET A 173 -14.26 8.01 -8.34
N GLN A 174 -14.76 8.87 -9.23
CA GLN A 174 -14.11 10.13 -9.58
C GLN A 174 -14.18 11.16 -8.44
N LEU A 175 -15.15 11.05 -7.53
CA LEU A 175 -15.27 11.94 -6.36
C LEU A 175 -14.04 11.87 -5.45
N ALA A 176 -13.42 10.70 -5.32
CA ALA A 176 -12.18 10.54 -4.55
C ALA A 176 -11.01 11.35 -5.16
N THR A 177 -11.10 11.62 -6.46
CA THR A 177 -10.12 12.36 -7.24
C THR A 177 -10.50 13.82 -7.49
N ASP A 178 -11.63 14.26 -6.93
CA ASP A 178 -12.16 15.59 -7.14
C ASP A 178 -11.26 16.67 -6.50
N PRO A 179 -10.87 17.72 -7.23
CA PRO A 179 -10.00 18.77 -6.71
C PRO A 179 -10.54 19.51 -5.48
N HIS A 180 -11.87 19.64 -5.34
CA HIS A 180 -12.48 20.26 -4.18
C HIS A 180 -12.36 19.36 -2.93
N TYR A 181 -12.50 18.04 -3.10
CA TYR A 181 -12.29 17.07 -2.03
C TYR A 181 -10.81 17.02 -1.62
N ILE A 182 -9.90 16.82 -2.59
CA ILE A 182 -8.46 16.76 -2.35
C ILE A 182 -7.95 18.08 -1.73
N GLY A 183 -8.40 19.23 -2.25
CA GLY A 183 -7.99 20.53 -1.75
C GLY A 183 -8.43 20.78 -0.30
N ARG A 184 -9.54 20.18 0.15
CA ARG A 184 -9.96 20.21 1.56
C ARG A 184 -9.07 19.32 2.41
N MET A 185 -8.73 18.11 1.94
CA MET A 185 -7.82 17.20 2.65
C MET A 185 -6.41 17.78 2.81
N GLN A 186 -5.87 18.44 1.78
CA GLN A 186 -4.55 19.08 1.84
C GLN A 186 -4.47 20.18 2.90
N LYS A 187 -5.57 20.88 3.17
CA LYS A 187 -5.64 21.91 4.22
C LYS A 187 -5.59 21.35 5.63
N ILE A 188 -5.89 20.07 5.82
CA ILE A 188 -5.88 19.41 7.13
C ILE A 188 -4.45 18.97 7.50
N MET A 189 -3.58 18.69 6.52
CA MET A 189 -2.22 18.18 6.79
C MET A 189 -1.39 19.07 7.74
N PRO A 190 -1.39 20.41 7.63
CA PRO A 190 -0.67 21.26 8.59
C PRO A 190 -1.20 21.15 10.01
N ASP A 191 -2.52 21.03 10.19
CA ASP A 191 -3.12 20.91 11.51
C ASP A 191 -2.86 19.53 12.13
N MET A 192 -2.83 18.48 11.30
CA MET A 192 -2.35 17.16 11.73
C MET A 192 -0.91 17.22 12.25
N MET A 193 0.00 17.91 11.53
CA MET A 193 1.39 18.07 11.98
C MET A 193 1.49 18.86 13.29
N LYS A 194 0.64 19.86 13.50
CA LYS A 194 0.57 20.59 14.77
C LYS A 194 0.04 19.74 15.92
N ALA A 195 -0.83 18.78 15.64
CA ALA A 195 -1.40 17.86 16.63
C ALA A 195 -0.45 16.71 17.00
N MET A 196 0.57 16.42 16.19
CA MET A 196 1.51 15.31 16.44
C MET A 196 2.14 15.29 17.84
N PRO A 197 2.59 16.42 18.43
CA PRO A 197 3.16 16.41 19.77
C PRO A 197 2.17 15.93 20.84
N GLU A 198 0.91 16.37 20.76
CA GLU A 198 -0.16 15.94 21.69
C GLU A 198 -0.47 14.45 21.53
N ILE A 199 -0.52 13.97 20.28
CA ILE A 199 -0.70 12.54 19.96
C ILE A 199 0.46 11.70 20.51
N MET A 200 1.70 12.19 20.41
CA MET A 200 2.87 11.53 20.97
C MET A 200 2.83 11.51 22.50
N GLN A 201 2.39 12.60 23.14
CA GLN A 201 2.27 12.68 24.59
C GLN A 201 1.22 11.70 25.13
N SER A 202 0.05 11.59 24.48
CA SER A 202 -0.97 10.61 24.87
C SER A 202 -0.47 9.18 24.70
N SER A 203 0.24 8.89 23.61
CA SER A 203 0.87 7.59 23.38
C SER A 203 1.92 7.27 24.45
N GLN A 204 2.76 8.23 24.84
CA GLN A 204 3.75 8.06 25.92
C GLN A 204 3.09 7.78 27.27
N ALA A 205 1.97 8.45 27.57
CA ALA A 205 1.23 8.23 28.81
C ALA A 205 0.66 6.80 28.91
N GLU A 206 0.17 6.24 27.80
CA GLU A 206 -0.27 4.83 27.76
C GLU A 206 0.92 3.86 27.83
N LEU A 207 2.01 4.14 27.13
CA LEU A 207 3.23 3.31 27.20
C LEU A 207 3.84 3.28 28.61
N ALA A 208 3.75 4.39 29.37
CA ALA A 208 4.23 4.45 30.75
C ALA A 208 3.43 3.54 31.71
N LYS A 209 2.22 3.11 31.35
CA LYS A 209 1.44 2.13 32.12
C LYS A 209 1.90 0.69 31.88
N LEU A 210 2.60 0.43 30.77
CA LEU A 210 3.14 -0.89 30.49
C LEU A 210 4.36 -1.16 31.37
N PRO A 211 4.61 -2.43 31.76
CA PRO A 211 5.88 -2.80 32.37
C PRO A 211 7.03 -2.38 31.46
N LYS A 212 8.15 -1.95 32.05
CA LYS A 212 9.35 -1.64 31.29
C LYS A 212 9.70 -2.84 30.38
N PRO A 213 10.12 -2.59 29.12
CA PRO A 213 10.60 -3.65 28.26
C PRO A 213 11.64 -4.51 28.99
N ARG A 214 11.46 -5.83 28.95
CA ARG A 214 12.41 -6.78 29.52
C ARG A 214 13.76 -6.61 28.83
N THR A 215 14.82 -6.49 29.61
CA THR A 215 16.19 -6.49 29.09
C THR A 215 16.68 -7.91 28.90
N TYR A 216 17.80 -8.09 28.19
CA TYR A 216 18.43 -9.40 28.01
C TYR A 216 18.71 -10.15 29.34
N LYS A 217 18.95 -9.41 30.43
CA LYS A 217 19.18 -9.95 31.77
C LYS A 217 17.92 -10.51 32.43
N ASP A 218 16.75 -10.01 32.02
CA ASP A 218 15.44 -10.42 32.52
C ASP A 218 14.91 -11.67 31.80
N LEU A 219 15.62 -12.17 30.79
CA LEU A 219 15.29 -13.36 30.02
C LEU A 219 15.80 -14.63 30.69
N THR A 220 15.05 -15.72 30.64
CA THR A 220 15.52 -17.06 31.01
C THR A 220 16.51 -17.61 29.99
N LYS A 221 17.25 -18.67 30.33
CA LYS A 221 18.17 -19.32 29.38
C LYS A 221 17.44 -19.79 28.11
N ALA A 222 16.27 -20.41 28.27
CA ALA A 222 15.46 -20.87 27.13
C ALA A 222 15.00 -19.72 26.23
N GLU A 223 14.62 -18.58 26.81
CA GLU A 223 14.25 -17.38 26.04
C GLU A 223 15.44 -16.75 25.32
N ARG A 224 16.63 -16.73 25.93
CA ARG A 224 17.87 -16.26 25.28
C ARG A 224 18.32 -17.18 24.15
N ASP A 225 18.21 -18.49 24.35
CA ASP A 225 18.52 -19.50 23.32
C ASP A 225 17.55 -19.34 22.14
N ARG A 226 16.26 -19.12 22.42
CA ARG A 226 15.25 -18.81 21.40
C ARG A 226 15.53 -17.49 20.66
N LEU A 227 15.88 -16.42 21.39
CA LEU A 227 16.22 -15.12 20.80
C LEU A 227 17.46 -15.23 19.90
N THR A 228 18.45 -16.02 20.30
CA THR A 228 19.68 -16.26 19.53
C THR A 228 19.41 -17.10 18.27
N ALA A 229 18.51 -18.08 18.36
CA ALA A 229 18.07 -18.85 17.19
C ALA A 229 17.29 -17.99 16.17
N LEU A 230 16.55 -16.98 16.64
CA LEU A 230 15.81 -16.05 15.77
C LEU A 230 16.70 -14.99 15.10
N LEU A 231 17.67 -14.44 15.83
CA LEU A 231 18.47 -13.29 15.36
C LEU A 231 19.82 -13.68 14.74
N GLY A 232 20.31 -14.90 14.97
CA GLY A 232 21.59 -15.38 14.42
C GLY A 232 22.80 -14.68 15.04
N ALA A 233 23.33 -15.26 16.12
CA ALA A 233 24.53 -14.86 16.87
C ALA A 233 24.52 -13.53 17.65
N ASP A 234 25.25 -13.60 18.78
CA ASP A 234 25.49 -12.66 19.89
C ASP A 234 24.46 -11.56 20.19
N THR A 235 23.35 -11.99 20.77
CA THR A 235 22.27 -11.16 21.31
C THR A 235 22.70 -10.24 22.47
N GLN A 236 23.94 -10.34 22.97
CA GLN A 236 24.49 -9.39 23.94
C GLN A 236 24.63 -7.96 23.38
N LYS A 237 24.62 -7.78 22.05
CA LYS A 237 24.71 -6.45 21.39
C LYS A 237 23.36 -5.83 21.03
N ALA A 238 22.24 -6.47 21.35
CA ALA A 238 20.90 -6.04 20.92
C ALA A 238 20.24 -4.99 21.85
N ASN A 239 20.97 -4.47 22.84
CA ASN A 239 20.55 -3.37 23.71
C ASN A 239 21.42 -2.14 23.49
#